data_AF-A0A4Q4CNS0-F1
#
_entry.id   AF-A0A4Q4CNS0-F1
#
_cell.length_a   1.000
_cell.length_b   1.000
_cell.length_c   1.000
_cell.angle_alpha   90.00
_cell.angle_beta   90.00
_cell.angle_gamma   90.00
#
_symmetry.space_group_name_H-M   'P 1'
#
loop_
_entity.id
_entity.type
_entity.pdbx_description
1 polymer ?
#
loop_
_entity_poly.entity_id
_entity_poly.type
_entity_poly.pdbx_seq_one_letter_code
_entity_poly.pdbx_strand_id
1 'polypeptide(L)'
;MTLPLSVAPDVADALAVGRPVVALESTIISHGLPRPDNLEAARRFESLLADRGIVPATIAVLDGQLKAGLTPDELERIASEDVPKLSVRDLPIALARGGSGATTVAATSFIAD
;
A
#
# COMPACT_ATOMS: atom_id res chain seq x y z
N MET A 1 7.74 -11.49 16.45
CA MET A 1 8.58 -11.08 15.31
C MET A 1 7.93 -9.86 14.71
N THR A 2 8.59 -8.70 14.77
CA THR A 2 8.17 -7.51 14.03
C THR A 2 8.60 -7.70 12.58
N LEU A 3 7.63 -7.74 11.66
CA LEU A 3 7.93 -7.75 10.22
C LEU A 3 8.52 -6.38 9.84
N PRO A 4 9.44 -6.30 8.86
CA PRO A 4 10.03 -5.04 8.45
C PRO A 4 8.98 -4.14 7.79
N LEU A 5 8.39 -3.25 8.58
CA LEU A 5 7.42 -2.25 8.15
C LEU A 5 8.13 -0.91 7.90
N SER A 6 8.07 -0.44 6.66
CA SER A 6 8.44 0.92 6.26
C SER A 6 7.17 1.77 6.23
N VAL A 7 7.10 2.72 7.15
CA VAL A 7 6.01 3.70 7.23
C VAL A 7 6.47 4.98 6.55
N ALA A 8 5.64 5.53 5.66
CA ALA A 8 5.92 6.81 5.01
C ALA A 8 5.98 7.94 6.06
N PRO A 9 6.84 8.96 5.88
CA PRO A 9 7.03 10.01 6.89
C PRO A 9 5.74 10.74 7.28
N ASP A 10 4.87 11.05 6.31
CA ASP A 10 3.59 11.71 6.54
C ASP A 10 2.59 10.84 7.33
N VAL A 11 2.58 9.53 7.08
CA VAL A 11 1.83 8.55 7.86
C VAL A 11 2.35 8.48 9.29
N ALA A 12 3.67 8.38 9.47
CA ALA A 12 4.30 8.32 10.78
C ALA A 12 4.02 9.60 11.60
N ASP A 13 4.16 10.76 10.97
CA ASP A 13 3.86 12.06 11.60
C ASP A 13 2.39 12.17 11.99
N ALA A 14 1.47 11.74 11.11
CA ALA A 14 0.04 11.77 11.39
C ALA A 14 -0.33 10.88 12.58
N LEU A 15 0.22 9.66 12.64
CA LEU A 15 0.03 8.75 13.77
C LEU A 15 0.59 9.34 15.07
N ALA A 16 1.79 9.94 15.03
CA ALA A 16 2.45 10.51 16.21
C ALA A 16 1.64 11.65 16.86
N VAL A 17 0.87 12.41 16.07
CA VAL A 17 0.05 13.53 16.55
C VAL A 17 -1.45 13.23 16.60
N GLY A 18 -1.86 11.97 16.38
CA GLY A 18 -3.26 11.55 16.45
C GLY A 18 -4.15 12.09 15.30
N ARG A 19 -3.57 12.42 14.15
CA ARG A 19 -4.31 12.77 12.94
C ARG A 19 -4.88 11.50 12.27
N PRO A 20 -6.04 11.60 11.60
CA PRO A 20 -6.66 10.46 10.95
C PRO A 20 -5.80 9.95 9.79
N VAL A 21 -5.58 8.63 9.78
CA VAL A 21 -4.92 7.88 8.70
C VAL A 21 -5.90 6.85 8.15
N VAL A 22 -5.93 6.67 6.83
CA VAL A 22 -6.74 5.62 6.18
C VAL A 22 -5.84 4.75 5.32
N ALA A 23 -5.80 3.46 5.65
CA ALA A 23 -5.12 2.45 4.84
C ALA A 23 -5.93 2.13 3.56
N LEU A 24 -5.24 1.99 2.43
CA LEU A 24 -5.82 1.62 1.14
C LEU A 24 -5.17 0.32 0.61
N GLU A 25 -5.96 -0.63 0.12
CA GLU A 25 -5.39 -1.85 -0.50
C GLU A 25 -4.82 -1.57 -1.89
N SER A 26 -3.81 -2.34 -2.32
CA SER A 26 -3.21 -2.22 -3.65
C SER A 26 -3.70 -3.25 -4.67
N THR A 27 -4.45 -4.28 -4.26
CA THR A 27 -5.00 -5.26 -5.22
C THR A 27 -6.00 -4.62 -6.18
N ILE A 28 -6.86 -3.71 -5.69
CA ILE A 28 -7.77 -2.94 -6.56
C ILE A 28 -7.03 -2.20 -7.67
N ILE A 29 -5.82 -1.70 -7.39
CA ILE A 29 -4.98 -0.96 -8.35
C ILE A 29 -4.35 -1.90 -9.38
N SER A 30 -3.74 -2.99 -8.93
CA SER A 30 -2.98 -3.90 -9.80
C SER A 30 -3.83 -4.92 -10.57
N HIS A 31 -4.95 -5.36 -10.00
CA HIS A 31 -5.77 -6.46 -10.54
C HIS A 31 -7.26 -6.13 -10.70
N GLY A 32 -7.74 -5.08 -10.03
CA GLY A 32 -9.17 -4.76 -9.96
C GLY A 32 -9.64 -3.73 -10.98
N LEU A 33 -8.73 -2.91 -11.49
CA LEU A 33 -9.02 -1.83 -12.43
C LEU A 33 -8.21 -2.00 -13.73
N PRO A 34 -8.76 -1.60 -14.89
CA PRO A 34 -8.04 -1.67 -16.15
C PRO A 34 -6.88 -0.67 -16.19
N ARG A 35 -5.77 -1.05 -16.85
CA ARG A 35 -4.71 -0.11 -17.22
C ARG A 35 -5.13 0.69 -18.45
N PRO A 36 -4.78 1.99 -18.56
CA PRO A 36 -3.97 2.77 -17.62
C PRO A 36 -4.75 3.46 -16.49
N ASP A 37 -6.09 3.35 -16.50
CA ASP A 37 -6.99 4.08 -15.60
C ASP A 37 -6.76 3.76 -14.11
N ASN A 38 -6.19 2.59 -13.83
CA ASN A 38 -5.86 2.14 -12.48
C ASN A 38 -4.93 3.11 -11.71
N LEU A 39 -3.91 3.68 -12.36
CA LEU A 39 -2.99 4.63 -11.73
C LEU A 39 -3.69 5.96 -11.43
N GLU A 40 -4.52 6.45 -12.37
CA GLU A 40 -5.31 7.66 -12.15
C GLU A 40 -6.30 7.48 -11.00
N ALA A 41 -6.99 6.33 -10.96
CA ALA A 41 -7.89 5.98 -9.88
C ALA A 41 -7.16 5.93 -8.52
N ALA A 42 -5.99 5.30 -8.45
CA ALA A 42 -5.19 5.24 -7.23
C ALA A 42 -4.82 6.65 -6.70
N ARG A 43 -4.30 7.52 -7.57
CA ARG A 43 -3.99 8.91 -7.23
C ARG A 43 -5.22 9.68 -6.77
N ARG A 44 -6.38 9.43 -7.40
CA ARG A 44 -7.65 10.04 -7.01
C ARG A 44 -8.13 9.56 -5.64
N PHE A 45 -7.94 8.29 -5.29
CA PHE A 45 -8.30 7.78 -3.96
C PHE A 45 -7.49 8.48 -2.86
N GLU A 46 -6.18 8.63 -3.06
CA GLU A 46 -5.30 9.33 -2.12
C GLU A 46 -5.67 10.81 -2.01
N SER A 47 -5.91 11.48 -3.15
CA SER A 47 -6.29 12.89 -3.18
C SER A 47 -7.61 13.16 -2.44
N LEU A 48 -8.61 12.29 -2.62
CA LEU A 48 -9.89 12.42 -1.92
C LEU A 48 -9.75 12.39 -0.40
N LEU A 49 -8.80 11.63 0.14
CA LEU A 49 -8.53 11.60 1.57
C LEU A 49 -7.76 12.84 2.01
N ALA A 50 -6.71 13.20 1.26
CA ALA A 50 -5.90 14.38 1.54
C ALA A 50 -6.72 15.67 1.56
N ASP A 51 -7.65 15.84 0.61
CA ASP A 51 -8.59 16.97 0.52
C ASP A 51 -9.49 17.10 1.77
N ARG A 52 -9.65 16.01 2.53
CA ARG A 52 -10.44 15.95 3.78
C ARG A 52 -9.56 16.01 5.02
N GLY A 53 -8.27 16.30 4.87
CA GLY A 53 -7.30 16.35 5.97
C GLY A 53 -6.92 14.97 6.53
N ILE A 54 -7.28 13.89 5.83
CA ILE A 54 -6.96 12.51 6.19
C ILE A 54 -5.70 12.09 5.44
N VAL A 55 -4.75 11.47 6.15
CA VAL A 55 -3.52 10.99 5.50
C VAL A 55 -3.78 9.60 4.90
N PRO A 56 -3.66 9.42 3.57
CA PRO A 56 -3.76 8.11 2.95
C PRO A 56 -2.51 7.28 3.21
N ALA A 57 -2.69 5.97 3.41
CA ALA A 57 -1.60 5.01 3.51
C ALA A 57 -1.87 3.84 2.56
N THR A 58 -1.51 3.96 1.29
CA THR A 58 -1.58 2.82 0.35
C THR A 58 -0.60 1.74 0.82
N ILE A 59 -1.11 0.51 0.94
CA ILE A 59 -0.35 -0.63 1.49
C ILE A 59 0.11 -1.53 0.35
N ALA A 60 1.37 -1.97 0.40
CA ALA A 60 1.91 -2.97 -0.52
C ALA A 60 3.10 -3.72 0.11
N VAL A 61 3.61 -4.71 -0.61
CA VAL A 61 4.95 -5.27 -0.39
C VAL A 61 5.84 -4.84 -1.55
N LEU A 62 6.97 -4.22 -1.27
CA LEU A 62 7.96 -3.84 -2.29
C LEU A 62 9.34 -4.29 -1.85
N ASP A 63 10.02 -5.03 -2.73
CA ASP A 63 11.41 -5.43 -2.57
C ASP A 63 11.69 -6.11 -1.20
N GLY A 64 10.74 -6.92 -0.73
CA GLY A 64 10.82 -7.62 0.56
C GLY A 64 10.48 -6.78 1.79
N GLN A 65 9.88 -5.60 1.63
CA GLN A 65 9.45 -4.73 2.72
C GLN A 65 7.93 -4.53 2.72
N LEU A 66 7.32 -4.54 3.89
CA LEU A 66 5.95 -4.06 4.05
C LEU A 66 5.96 -2.54 3.99
N LYS A 67 5.02 -1.95 3.25
CA LYS A 67 4.95 -0.50 3.03
C LYS A 67 3.60 0.02 3.53
N ALA A 68 3.64 1.08 4.32
CA ALA A 68 2.46 1.84 4.73
C ALA A 68 2.59 3.30 4.26
N GLY A 69 1.91 3.61 3.16
CA GLY A 69 2.17 4.81 2.37
C GLY A 69 3.21 4.51 1.28
N LEU A 70 2.85 4.80 0.02
CA LEU A 70 3.71 4.62 -1.14
C LEU A 70 4.17 5.97 -1.66
N THR A 71 5.39 6.02 -2.19
CA THR A 71 5.80 7.16 -3.02
C THR A 71 5.06 7.15 -4.37
N PRO A 72 5.05 8.27 -5.12
CA PRO A 72 4.46 8.29 -6.46
C PRO A 72 5.02 7.22 -7.40
N ASP A 73 6.33 6.97 -7.34
CA ASP A 73 7.01 5.96 -8.16
C ASP A 73 6.63 4.54 -7.72
N GLU A 74 6.53 4.30 -6.40
CA GLU A 74 6.10 3.00 -5.86
C GLU A 74 4.64 2.69 -6.21
N LEU A 75 3.76 3.70 -6.19
CA LEU A 75 2.38 3.58 -6.63
C LEU A 75 2.30 3.26 -8.13
N GLU A 76 3.14 3.91 -8.94
CA GLU A 76 3.24 3.64 -10.38
C GLU A 76 3.76 2.23 -10.65
N ARG A 77 4.76 1.73 -9.90
CA ARG A 77 5.21 0.33 -9.98
C ARG A 77 4.06 -0.64 -9.73
N ILE A 78 3.28 -0.43 -8.67
CA ILE A 78 2.11 -1.27 -8.35
C ILE A 78 1.05 -1.25 -9.46
N ALA A 79 0.84 -0.10 -10.11
CA ALA A 79 -0.14 0.04 -11.17
C ALA A 79 0.32 -0.54 -12.51
N SER A 80 1.62 -0.48 -12.80
CA SER A 80 2.18 -0.79 -14.12
C SER A 80 2.83 -2.17 -14.22
N GLU A 81 3.43 -2.68 -13.15
CA GLU A 81 4.09 -3.98 -13.13
C GLU A 81 3.10 -5.13 -12.89
N ASP A 82 3.42 -6.30 -13.45
CA ASP A 82 2.69 -7.54 -13.15
C ASP A 82 3.21 -8.13 -11.82
N VAL A 83 2.62 -7.66 -10.73
CA VAL A 83 2.95 -8.08 -9.36
C VAL A 83 1.95 -9.14 -8.86
N PRO A 84 2.37 -10.11 -8.02
CA PRO A 84 1.45 -11.07 -7.43
C PRO A 84 0.48 -10.40 -6.44
N LYS A 85 -0.74 -10.96 -6.36
CA LYS A 85 -1.70 -10.67 -5.30
C LYS A 85 -1.30 -11.38 -4.01
N LEU A 86 -1.17 -10.64 -2.91
CA LEU A 86 -0.71 -11.13 -1.61
C LEU A 86 -1.82 -11.04 -0.56
N SER A 87 -2.22 -12.21 -0.04
CA SER A 87 -2.97 -12.34 1.21
C SER A 87 -2.00 -12.56 2.39
N VAL A 88 -2.52 -12.59 3.62
CA VAL A 88 -1.71 -12.72 4.85
C VAL A 88 -0.76 -13.92 4.79
N ARG A 89 -1.23 -15.05 4.25
CA ARG A 89 -0.43 -16.29 4.11
C ARG A 89 0.75 -16.15 3.14
N ASP A 90 0.69 -15.18 2.24
CA ASP A 90 1.69 -14.99 1.18
C ASP A 90 2.82 -14.04 1.65
N LEU A 91 2.57 -13.22 2.67
CA LEU A 91 3.52 -12.23 3.18
C LEU A 91 4.86 -12.83 3.62
N PRO A 92 4.92 -13.93 4.42
CA PRO A 92 6.21 -14.47 4.85
C PRO A 92 7.10 -14.90 3.67
N ILE A 93 6.49 -15.44 2.61
CA ILE A 93 7.20 -15.90 1.41
C ILE A 93 7.69 -14.70 0.60
N ALA A 94 6.84 -13.67 0.43
CA ALA A 94 7.20 -12.46 -0.29
C ALA A 94 8.37 -11.74 0.39
N LEU A 95 8.32 -11.56 1.71
CA LEU A 95 9.37 -10.91 2.50
C LEU A 95 10.69 -11.69 2.44
N ALA A 96 10.65 -13.02 2.65
CA ALA A 96 11.85 -13.85 2.65
C ALA A 96 12.55 -13.89 1.28
N ARG A 97 11.81 -13.68 0.18
CA ARG A 97 12.34 -13.70 -1.19
C ARG A 97 12.74 -12.32 -1.72
N GLY A 98 12.56 -11.25 -0.96
CA GLY A 98 12.76 -9.90 -1.50
C GLY A 98 11.73 -9.54 -2.58
N GLY A 99 10.54 -10.13 -2.54
CA GLY A 99 9.52 -9.98 -3.58
C GLY A 99 8.68 -8.71 -3.42
N SER A 100 8.04 -8.32 -4.52
CA SER A 100 7.03 -7.24 -4.57
C SER A 100 5.65 -7.84 -4.82
N GLY A 101 4.60 -7.17 -4.37
CA GLY A 101 3.23 -7.66 -4.49
C GLY A 101 2.18 -6.69 -3.99
N ALA A 102 1.01 -6.75 -4.61
CA ALA A 102 -0.15 -5.97 -4.20
C ALA A 102 -0.94 -6.71 -3.11
N THR A 103 -1.30 -6.01 -2.04
CA THR A 103 -1.98 -6.60 -0.90
C THR A 103 -3.48 -6.63 -1.11
N THR A 104 -4.08 -7.76 -0.76
CA THR A 104 -5.54 -7.92 -0.60
C THR A 104 -6.05 -7.19 0.62
N VAL A 105 -7.38 -7.10 0.79
CA VAL A 105 -8.02 -6.62 2.02
C VAL A 105 -7.42 -7.29 3.26
N ALA A 106 -7.30 -8.62 3.27
CA ALA A 106 -6.79 -9.36 4.43
C ALA A 106 -5.35 -8.96 4.79
N ALA A 107 -4.45 -8.89 3.80
CA ALA A 107 -3.07 -8.46 4.03
C ALA A 107 -2.98 -6.98 4.41
N THR A 108 -3.78 -6.12 3.79
CA THR A 108 -3.85 -4.68 4.07
C THR A 108 -4.29 -4.44 5.51
N SER A 109 -5.36 -5.08 5.96
CA SER A 109 -5.83 -4.99 7.34
C SER A 109 -4.81 -5.51 8.34
N PHE A 110 -4.11 -6.61 8.03
CA PHE A 110 -3.06 -7.15 8.90
C PHE A 110 -1.85 -6.22 9.03
N ILE A 111 -1.47 -5.49 7.98
CA ILE A 111 -0.35 -4.55 8.01
C ILE A 111 -0.75 -3.23 8.68
N ALA A 112 -2.03 -2.85 8.59
CA ALA A 112 -2.56 -1.61 9.15
C ALA A 112 -2.88 -1.68 10.66
N ASP A 113 -2.95 -2.89 11.24
CA ASP A 113 -3.14 -3.15 12.68
C ASP A 113 -1.82 -3.08 13.46
#